data_AF-A0A950ID44-F1
#
_entry.id   AF-A0A950ID44-F1
#
_cell.length_a   1.000
_cell.length_b   1.000
_cell.length_c   1.000
_cell.angle_alpha   90.00
_cell.angle_beta   90.00
_cell.angle_gamma   90.00
#
_symmetry.space_group_name_H-M   'P 1'
#
loop_
_entity.id
_entity.type
_entity.pdbx_description
1 polymer ?
#
loop_
_entity_poly.entity_id
_entity_poly.type
_entity_poly.pdbx_seq_one_letter_code
_entity_poly.pdbx_strand_id
1 'polypeptide(L)' 'MKPALHGHLLCSVGRTVELVGGKWKGVILYYLLAGKLRFNELRRKIPAITQRMLTLQLRELEADGLVER' A
#
# COMPACT_ATOMS: atom_id res chain seq x y z
N MET A 1 23.70 3.31 -8.97
CA MET A 1 23.25 4.63 -8.47
C MET A 1 22.29 5.25 -9.47
N LYS A 2 20.97 5.22 -9.20
CA LYS A 2 19.98 5.99 -9.97
C LYS A 2 19.52 7.15 -9.09
N PRO A 3 19.67 8.42 -9.50
CA PRO A 3 19.13 9.53 -8.74
C PRO A 3 17.63 9.60 -9.04
N ALA A 4 16.82 9.13 -8.12
CA ALA A 4 15.38 9.29 -8.22
C ALA A 4 15.01 10.59 -7.49
N LEU A 5 14.84 11.66 -8.26
CA LEU A 5 14.20 12.91 -7.84
C LEU A 5 12.72 12.61 -7.51
N HIS A 6 12.45 11.93 -6.38
CA HIS A 6 11.14 11.96 -5.75
C HIS A 6 11.14 13.21 -4.90
N GLY A 7 10.45 14.25 -5.39
CA GLY A 7 10.38 15.53 -4.72
C GLY A 7 9.99 15.32 -3.27
N HIS A 8 10.91 15.64 -2.36
CA HIS A 8 10.63 15.69 -0.94
C HIS A 8 9.44 16.63 -0.76
N LEU A 9 8.25 16.07 -0.53
CA LEU A 9 7.15 16.82 0.03
C LEU A 9 7.61 17.18 1.45
N LEU A 10 8.09 18.41 1.62
CA LEU A 10 8.65 18.95 2.87
C LEU A 10 7.64 18.98 4.03
N CYS A 11 6.39 18.58 3.79
CA CYS A 11 5.33 18.50 4.78
C CYS A 11 4.86 17.06 5.01
N SER A 12 4.43 16.78 6.24
CA SER A 12 3.89 15.49 6.67
C SER A 12 2.78 14.99 5.75
N VAL A 13 1.88 15.89 5.33
CA VAL A 13 0.76 15.58 4.44
C VAL A 13 1.24 14.98 3.13
N GLY A 14 2.22 15.61 2.47
CA GLY A 14 2.68 15.12 1.19
C GLY A 14 3.45 13.81 1.31
N ARG A 15 4.22 13.62 2.39
CA ARG A 15 4.82 12.31 2.69
C ARG A 15 3.76 11.23 2.90
N THR A 16 2.65 11.53 3.58
CA THR A 16 1.53 10.58 3.71
C THR A 16 0.94 10.25 2.34
N VAL A 17 0.68 11.26 1.49
CA VAL A 17 0.14 11.06 0.14
C VAL A 17 1.07 10.20 -0.73
N GLU A 18 2.39 10.35 -0.60
CA GLU A 18 3.36 9.49 -1.28
C GLU A 18 3.27 8.03 -0.79
N LEU A 19 3.17 7.83 0.52
CA LEU A 19 3.12 6.49 1.12
C LEU A 19 1.83 5.73 0.81
N VAL A 20 0.66 6.37 0.94
CA VAL A 20 -0.65 5.72 0.80
C VAL A 20 -1.36 6.00 -0.52
N GLY A 21 -0.75 6.83 -1.36
CA GLY A 21 -1.29 7.20 -2.66
C GLY A 21 -1.35 6.03 -3.65
N GLY A 22 -1.95 6.31 -4.81
CA GLY A 22 -2.22 5.32 -5.83
C GLY A 22 -3.54 4.58 -5.63
N LYS A 23 -3.86 3.69 -6.57
CA LYS A 23 -5.20 3.09 -6.67
C LYS A 23 -5.52 2.10 -5.54
N TRP A 24 -4.51 1.43 -4.99
CA TRP A 24 -4.71 0.22 -4.19
C TRP A 24 -4.32 0.34 -2.73
N LYS A 25 -3.25 1.08 -2.39
CA LYS A 25 -2.73 1.15 -1.01
C LYS A 25 -3.80 1.58 0.00
N GLY A 26 -4.53 2.66 -0.27
CA GLY A 26 -5.63 3.11 0.60
C GLY A 26 -6.74 2.07 0.79
N VAL A 27 -7.13 1.36 -0.27
CA VAL A 27 -8.17 0.30 -0.20
C VAL A 27 -7.68 -0.91 0.60
N ILE A 28 -6.43 -1.31 0.41
CA ILE A 28 -5.79 -2.39 1.16
C ILE A 28 -5.77 -2.04 2.66
N LEU A 29 -5.29 -0.85 3.01
CA LEU A 29 -5.22 -0.38 4.39
C LEU A 29 -6.61 -0.30 5.02
N TYR A 30 -7.61 0.21 4.30
CA TYR A 30 -9.00 0.26 4.77
C TYR A 30 -9.51 -1.12 5.23
N TYR A 31 -9.27 -2.18 4.46
CA TYR A 31 -9.71 -3.52 4.84
C TYR A 31 -8.88 -4.13 5.98
N LEU A 32 -7.59 -3.80 6.08
CA LEU A 32 -6.73 -4.26 7.16
C LEU A 32 -6.98 -3.53 8.49
N LEU A 33 -7.49 -2.29 8.45
CA LEU A 33 -7.95 -1.56 9.65
C LEU A 33 -9.10 -2.29 10.37
N ALA A 34 -9.91 -3.05 9.64
CA ALA A 34 -10.98 -3.87 10.22
C ALA A 34 -10.47 -5.16 10.88
N GLY A 35 -9.19 -5.51 10.71
CA GLY A 35 -8.55 -6.68 11.30
C GLY A 35 -7.65 -7.44 10.33
N LYS A 36 -6.94 -8.43 10.87
CA LYS A 36 -6.02 -9.29 10.11
C LYS A 36 -6.80 -10.11 9.08
N LEU A 37 -6.39 -10.04 7.81
CA LEU A 37 -6.96 -10.82 6.72
C LEU A 37 -5.87 -11.67 6.05
N ARG A 38 -6.21 -12.91 5.71
CA ARG A 38 -5.36 -13.73 4.84
C ARG A 38 -5.37 -13.15 3.43
N PHE A 39 -4.31 -13.42 2.67
CA PHE A 39 -4.13 -12.89 1.31
C PHE A 39 -5.37 -13.10 0.41
N ASN A 40 -5.93 -14.31 0.41
CA ASN A 40 -7.10 -14.62 -0.42
C ASN A 40 -8.39 -13.96 0.07
N GLU A 41 -8.53 -13.70 1.37
CA GLU A 41 -9.68 -12.98 1.93
C GLU A 41 -9.64 -11.52 1.52
N LEU A 42 -8.46 -10.90 1.61
CA LEU A 42 -8.22 -9.54 1.17
C LEU A 42 -8.44 -9.39 -0.35
N ARG A 43 -7.92 -10.33 -1.17
CA ARG A 43 -8.14 -10.32 -2.62
C ARG A 43 -9.63 -10.43 -2.98
N ARG A 44 -10.41 -11.25 -2.25
CA ARG A 44 -11.86 -11.38 -2.47
C ARG A 44 -12.62 -10.09 -2.14
N LYS A 45 -12.15 -9.31 -1.16
CA LYS A 45 -12.74 -7.99 -0.84
C LYS A 45 -12.41 -6.92 -1.89
N ILE A 46 -11.36 -7.13 -2.70
CA ILE A 46 -10.92 -6.20 -3.75
C ILE A 46 -10.95 -6.93 -5.11
N PRO A 47 -12.12 -7.29 -5.67
CA PRO A 47 -12.21 -8.16 -6.84
C PRO A 47 -11.49 -7.63 -8.10
N ALA A 48 -11.30 -6.31 -8.20
CA ALA A 48 -10.60 -5.67 -9.32
C ALA A 48 -9.06 -5.72 -9.22
N ILE A 49 -8.48 -6.12 -8.08
CA ILE A 49 -7.03 -6.22 -7.94
C ILE A 49 -6.54 -7.60 -8.40
N THR A 50 -5.50 -7.61 -9.24
CA THR A 50 -4.86 -8.87 -9.60
C THR A 50 -4.01 -9.40 -8.45
N GLN A 51 -3.77 -10.71 -8.40
CA GLN A 51 -2.88 -11.31 -7.40
C GLN A 51 -1.48 -10.69 -7.42
N ARG A 52 -0.90 -10.49 -8.62
CA ARG A 52 0.41 -9.87 -8.77
C ARG A 52 0.44 -8.46 -8.20
N MET A 53 -0.60 -7.66 -8.48
CA MET A 53 -0.69 -6.29 -7.98
C MET A 53 -0.87 -6.28 -6.46
N LEU A 54 -1.73 -7.13 -5.90
CA LEU A 54 -1.88 -7.22 -4.44
C LEU A 54 -0.57 -7.59 -3.74
N THR A 55 0.18 -8.56 -4.28
CA THR A 55 1.51 -8.91 -3.75
C THR A 55 2.48 -7.74 -3.81
N LEU A 56 2.52 -7.02 -4.93
CA LEU A 56 3.39 -5.85 -5.10
C LEU A 56 3.07 -4.77 -4.06
N GLN A 57 1.79 -4.41 -3.94
CA GLN A 57 1.33 -3.36 -3.04
C GLN A 57 1.53 -3.72 -1.57
N LEU A 58 1.30 -4.98 -1.18
CA LEU A 58 1.58 -5.44 0.19
C LEU A 58 3.08 -5.37 0.52
N ARG A 59 3.97 -5.70 -0.43
CA ARG A 59 5.43 -5.58 -0.22
C ARG A 59 5.89 -4.13 -0.08
N GLU A 60 5.31 -3.22 -0.86
CA GLU A 60 5.57 -1.78 -0.71
C GLU A 60 5.10 -1.29 0.66
N LEU A 61 3.88 -1.62 1.07
CA LEU A 61 3.35 -1.25 2.38
C LEU A 61 4.15 -1.86 3.54
N GLU A 62 4.66 -3.09 3.39
CA GLU A 62 5.54 -3.75 4.35
C GLU A 62 6.90 -3.04 4.44
N ALA A 63 7.50 -2.67 3.31
CA ALA A 63 8.73 -1.88 3.26
C ALA A 63 8.58 -0.46 3.83
N ASP A 64 7.40 0.14 3.65
CA ASP A 64 7.00 1.44 4.20
C ASP A 64 6.62 1.36 5.70
N GLY A 65 6.58 0.16 6.29
CA GLY A 65 6.24 -0.07 7.71
C GLY A 65 4.76 0.10 8.04
N LEU A 66 3.87 0.06 7.05
CA LEU A 66 2.43 0.26 7.18
C LEU A 66 1.64 -1.04 7.36
N VAL A 67 2.23 -2.18 6.99
CA VAL A 67 1.63 -3.52 7.14
C VAL A 67 2.69 -4.49 7.66
N GLU A 68 2.27 -5.38 8.56
CA GLU A 68 3.08 -6.49 9.06
C GLU A 68 2.50 -7.82 8.53
N ARG A 69 3.39 -8.77 8.22
CA ARG A 69 3.04 -10.08 7.64
C ARG A 69 2.98 -11.18 8.69
#